data_AF-A0A963VR56-F1
#
_entry.id   AF-A0A963VR56-F1
#
_cell.length_a   1.000
_cell.length_b   1.000
_cell.length_c   1.000
_cell.angle_alpha   90.00
_cell.angle_beta   90.00
_cell.angle_gamma   90.00
#
_symmetry.space_group_name_H-M   'P 1'
#
loop_
_entity.id
_entity.type
_entity.pdbx_description
1 polymer ?
#
loop_
_entity_poly.entity_id
_entity_poly.type
_entity_poly.pdbx_seq_one_letter_code
_entity_poly.pdbx_strand_id
1 'polypeptide(L)'
;MQVMRTIVWAVITAVLVAFIAMNWNGAAVNFWPLEGKNNYLHFEWPVGVIALIFFLLGFTPMWLFYRAQGWRLKRRIATLENSLRAASAVAPAEPAEPAAASPALPVDTPVISGPAPSPTEESNRNDVP
;
A
#
# COMPACT_ATOMS: atom_id res chain seq x y z
N MET A 1 -7.50 -5.77 26.15
CA MET A 1 -7.71 -6.10 24.71
C MET A 1 -8.19 -7.53 24.46
N GLN A 2 -7.52 -8.57 24.97
CA GLN A 2 -7.84 -9.96 24.60
C GLN A 2 -9.24 -10.42 25.01
N VAL A 3 -9.67 -10.11 26.25
CA VAL A 3 -11.01 -10.43 26.77
C VAL A 3 -12.14 -9.86 25.89
N MET A 4 -12.04 -8.58 25.51
CA MET A 4 -13.00 -7.93 24.61
C MET A 4 -13.10 -8.66 23.27
N ARG A 5 -11.96 -9.07 22.70
CA ARG A 5 -11.89 -9.83 21.44
C ARG A 5 -12.51 -11.22 21.57
N THR A 6 -12.29 -11.92 22.69
CA THR A 6 -12.93 -13.23 22.93
C THR A 6 -14.43 -13.11 23.19
N ILE A 7 -14.90 -12.06 23.86
CA ILE A 7 -16.35 -11.81 24.03
C ILE A 7 -17.01 -11.55 22.67
N VAL A 8 -16.43 -10.68 21.84
CA VAL A 8 -16.93 -10.42 20.48
C VAL A 8 -16.97 -11.71 19.66
N TRP A 9 -15.90 -12.53 19.69
CA TRP A 9 -15.91 -13.82 19.00
C TRP A 9 -16.95 -14.80 19.55
N ALA A 10 -17.11 -14.89 20.88
CA ALA A 10 -18.11 -15.76 21.49
C ALA A 10 -19.54 -15.34 21.11
N VAL A 11 -19.85 -14.04 21.07
CA VAL A 11 -21.14 -13.51 20.59
C VAL A 11 -21.35 -13.82 19.12
N ILE A 12 -20.34 -13.60 18.26
CA ILE A 12 -20.41 -13.95 16.83
C ILE A 12 -20.69 -15.45 16.68
N THR A 13 -19.96 -16.33 17.36
CA THR A 13 -20.16 -17.79 17.30
C THR A 13 -21.53 -18.20 17.85
N ALA A 14 -22.03 -17.57 18.92
CA ALA A 14 -23.36 -17.86 19.45
C ALA A 14 -24.47 -17.48 18.44
N VAL A 15 -24.38 -16.29 17.82
CA VAL A 15 -25.30 -15.86 16.76
C VAL A 15 -25.22 -16.79 15.54
N LEU A 16 -24.00 -17.19 15.16
CA LEU A 16 -23.73 -18.11 14.06
C LEU A 16 -24.39 -19.47 14.27
N VAL A 17 -24.24 -20.07 15.46
CA VAL A 17 -24.86 -21.36 15.83
C VAL A 17 -26.38 -21.23 15.92
N ALA A 18 -26.89 -20.17 16.55
CA ALA A 18 -28.33 -19.93 16.63
C ALA A 18 -28.96 -19.76 15.24
N PHE A 19 -28.29 -19.01 14.34
CA PHE A 19 -28.75 -18.83 12.96
C PHE A 19 -28.78 -20.15 12.18
N ILE A 20 -27.75 -21.01 12.30
CA ILE A 20 -27.74 -22.35 11.68
C ILE A 20 -28.90 -23.20 12.22
N ALA A 21 -29.11 -23.22 13.54
CA ALA A 21 -30.17 -24.01 14.17
C ALA A 21 -31.59 -23.53 13.79
N MET A 22 -31.82 -22.22 13.76
CA MET A 22 -33.11 -21.63 13.34
C MET A 22 -33.39 -21.83 11.84
N ASN A 23 -32.34 -21.92 11.01
CA ASN A 23 -32.44 -22.11 9.56
C ASN A 23 -32.08 -23.54 9.12
N TRP A 24 -32.34 -24.54 9.98
CA TRP A 24 -32.20 -25.96 9.67
C TRP A 24 -33.31 -26.49 8.74
N ASN A 25 -33.94 -25.62 7.96
CA ASN A 25 -34.90 -26.04 6.94
C ASN A 25 -34.14 -26.53 5.71
N GLY A 26 -34.42 -27.76 5.28
CA GLY A 26 -33.85 -28.33 4.06
C GLY A 26 -34.42 -27.61 2.84
N ALA A 27 -33.57 -26.96 2.04
CA ALA A 27 -33.96 -26.54 0.71
C ALA A 27 -33.66 -27.68 -0.27
N ALA A 28 -34.72 -28.31 -0.80
CA ALA A 28 -34.59 -29.32 -1.84
C ALA A 28 -34.05 -28.67 -3.13
N VAL A 29 -32.76 -28.84 -3.38
CA VAL A 29 -32.12 -28.45 -4.64
C VAL A 29 -32.21 -29.63 -5.60
N ASN A 30 -32.82 -29.41 -6.76
CA ASN A 30 -32.98 -30.42 -7.81
C ASN A 30 -31.73 -30.40 -8.71
N PHE A 31 -30.80 -31.34 -8.49
CA PHE A 31 -29.51 -31.32 -9.18
C PHE A 31 -29.55 -31.83 -10.62
N TRP A 32 -30.35 -32.86 -10.90
CA TRP A 32 -30.44 -33.45 -12.24
C TRP A 32 -31.79 -34.15 -12.45
N PRO A 33 -32.45 -33.99 -13.61
CA PRO A 33 -33.57 -34.84 -14.01
C PRO A 33 -33.04 -36.20 -14.46
N LEU A 34 -33.33 -37.27 -13.69
CA LEU A 34 -33.05 -38.63 -14.14
C LEU A 34 -34.20 -39.11 -15.05
N GLU A 35 -33.84 -39.74 -16.16
CA GLU A 35 -34.81 -40.21 -17.15
C GLU A 35 -35.52 -41.48 -16.64
N GLY A 36 -36.73 -41.29 -16.12
CA GLY A 36 -37.55 -42.34 -15.53
C GLY A 36 -38.39 -41.83 -14.37
N LYS A 37 -39.64 -41.44 -14.65
CA LYS A 37 -40.69 -41.03 -13.68
C LYS A 37 -40.21 -40.14 -12.52
N ASN A 38 -40.19 -38.83 -12.78
CA ASN A 38 -40.32 -37.77 -11.75
C ASN A 38 -39.30 -37.79 -10.59
N ASN A 39 -38.20 -38.53 -10.74
CA ASN A 39 -37.18 -38.71 -9.71
C ASN A 39 -36.03 -37.73 -9.94
N TYR A 40 -36.17 -36.53 -9.41
CA TYR A 40 -35.05 -35.59 -9.32
C TYR A 40 -34.14 -36.03 -8.18
N LEU A 41 -32.83 -35.88 -8.33
CA LEU A 41 -31.93 -36.04 -7.18
C LEU A 41 -32.12 -34.84 -6.24
N HIS A 42 -33.04 -35.01 -5.29
CA HIS A 42 -33.31 -34.05 -4.22
C HIS A 42 -32.15 -34.10 -3.21
N PHE A 43 -31.35 -33.04 -3.15
CA PHE A 43 -30.40 -32.86 -2.06
C PHE A 43 -30.86 -31.68 -1.22
N GLU A 44 -31.23 -31.97 0.02
CA GLU A 44 -31.71 -30.98 0.99
C GLU A 44 -30.52 -30.32 1.69
N TRP A 45 -30.00 -29.25 1.08
CA TRP A 45 -28.97 -28.44 1.74
C TRP A 45 -29.64 -27.56 2.82
N PRO A 46 -29.12 -27.52 4.06
CA PRO A 46 -29.65 -26.63 5.09
C PRO A 46 -29.44 -25.17 4.68
N VAL A 47 -30.52 -24.41 4.56
CA VAL A 47 -30.49 -22.99 4.12
C VAL A 47 -29.57 -22.16 5.02
N GLY A 48 -29.56 -22.45 6.33
CA GLY A 48 -28.69 -21.80 7.30
C GLY A 48 -27.20 -21.90 6.95
N VAL A 49 -26.72 -23.05 6.45
CA VAL A 49 -25.30 -23.23 6.08
C VAL A 49 -24.93 -22.40 4.86
N ILE A 50 -25.80 -22.37 3.84
CA ILE A 50 -25.58 -21.60 2.61
C ILE A 50 -25.55 -20.10 2.93
N ALA A 51 -26.57 -19.61 3.63
CA ALA A 51 -26.65 -18.20 4.02
C ALA A 51 -25.47 -17.77 4.90
N LEU A 52 -24.97 -18.67 5.76
CA LEU A 52 -23.78 -18.43 6.56
C LEU A 52 -22.51 -18.28 5.72
N ILE A 53 -22.31 -19.14 4.71
CA ILE A 53 -21.18 -19.05 3.79
C ILE A 53 -21.22 -17.70 3.06
N PHE A 54 -22.37 -17.29 2.52
CA PHE A 54 -22.51 -15.99 1.87
C PHE A 54 -22.26 -14.81 2.83
N PHE A 55 -22.75 -14.90 4.08
CA PHE A 55 -22.47 -13.90 5.11
C PHE A 55 -20.97 -13.78 5.42
N LEU A 56 -20.28 -14.90 5.61
CA LEU A 56 -18.82 -14.93 5.80
C LEU A 56 -18.08 -14.40 4.56
N LEU A 57 -18.54 -14.73 3.36
CA LEU A 57 -17.90 -14.35 2.10
C LEU A 57 -18.06 -12.83 1.83
N GLY A 58 -19.19 -12.24 2.22
CA GLY A 58 -19.38 -10.78 2.23
C GLY A 58 -18.63 -10.06 3.37
N PHE A 59 -18.52 -10.69 4.55
CA PHE A 59 -17.82 -10.10 5.70
C PHE A 59 -16.29 -10.16 5.58
N THR A 60 -15.74 -11.22 4.98
CA THR A 60 -14.30 -11.45 4.81
C THR A 60 -13.55 -10.27 4.15
N PRO A 61 -13.98 -9.72 2.99
CA PRO A 61 -13.28 -8.59 2.37
C PRO A 61 -13.31 -7.33 3.24
N MET A 62 -14.43 -7.05 3.91
CA MET A 62 -14.55 -5.90 4.81
C MET A 62 -13.65 -6.03 6.05
N TRP A 63 -13.62 -7.21 6.67
CA TRP A 63 -12.75 -7.52 7.80
C TRP A 63 -11.27 -7.44 7.42
N LEU A 64 -10.90 -7.98 6.25
CA LEU A 64 -9.54 -7.95 5.75
C LEU A 64 -9.07 -6.51 5.48
N PHE A 65 -9.94 -5.67 4.91
CA PHE A 65 -9.64 -4.25 4.70
C PHE A 65 -9.37 -3.52 6.02
N TYR A 66 -10.25 -3.68 7.02
CA TYR A 66 -10.05 -3.11 8.35
C TYR A 66 -8.72 -3.57 8.98
N ARG A 67 -8.41 -4.87 8.86
CA ARG A 67 -7.16 -5.46 9.38
C ARG A 67 -5.92 -4.94 8.66
N ALA A 68 -6.01 -4.68 7.35
CA ALA A 68 -4.94 -4.16 6.50
C ALA A 68 -4.61 -2.69 6.83
N GLN A 69 -5.62 -1.85 7.10
CA GLN A 69 -5.37 -0.45 7.53
C GLN A 69 -4.52 -0.41 8.81
N GLY A 70 -4.88 -1.21 9.82
CA GLY A 70 -4.11 -1.32 11.05
C GLY A 70 -2.66 -1.81 10.85
N TRP A 71 -2.40 -2.64 9.83
CA TRP A 71 -1.04 -3.02 9.46
C TRP A 71 -0.28 -1.88 8.77
N ARG A 72 -0.94 -1.16 7.85
CA ARG A 72 -0.36 -0.04 7.11
C ARG A 72 0.01 1.13 8.02
N LEU A 73 -0.84 1.47 9.00
CA LEU A 73 -0.55 2.50 10.00
C LEU A 73 0.66 2.13 10.85
N LYS A 74 0.71 0.90 11.40
CA LYS A 74 1.85 0.42 12.19
C LYS A 74 3.17 0.46 11.41
N ARG A 75 3.15 0.06 10.13
CA ARG A 75 4.35 0.10 9.28
C ARG A 75 4.83 1.53 9.03
N ARG A 76 3.92 2.49 8.82
CA ARG A 76 4.25 3.92 8.70
C ARG A 76 4.86 4.49 9.97
N ILE A 77 4.29 4.17 11.14
CA ILE A 77 4.82 4.61 12.45
C ILE A 77 6.26 4.08 12.64
N ALA A 78 6.49 2.79 12.42
CA ALA A 78 7.83 2.20 12.53
C ALA A 78 8.85 2.83 11.56
N THR A 79 8.43 3.19 10.33
CA THR A 79 9.30 3.91 9.39
C THR A 79 9.63 5.32 9.88
N LEU A 80 8.64 6.06 10.43
CA LEU A 80 8.84 7.39 10.99
C LEU A 80 9.78 7.35 12.21
N GLU A 81 9.55 6.42 13.14
CA GLU A 81 10.41 6.18 14.31
C GLU A 81 11.86 5.87 13.89
N ASN A 82 12.05 5.03 12.86
CA ASN A 82 13.37 4.72 12.33
C ASN A 82 14.04 5.94 11.66
N SER A 83 13.29 6.73 10.88
CA SER A 83 13.83 7.96 10.28
C SER A 83 14.17 9.03 11.33
N LEU A 84 13.37 9.15 12.39
CA LEU A 84 13.65 10.06 13.50
C LEU A 84 14.90 9.62 14.26
N ARG A 85 15.03 8.31 14.53
CA ARG A 85 16.23 7.73 15.15
C ARG A 85 17.49 7.94 14.30
N ALA A 86 17.40 7.71 12.99
CA ALA A 86 18.50 7.96 12.06
C ALA A 86 18.88 9.44 12.00
N ALA A 87 17.90 10.35 11.92
CA ALA A 87 18.14 11.79 11.94
C ALA A 87 18.76 12.26 13.27
N SER A 88 18.34 11.69 14.41
CA SER A 88 18.94 11.99 15.72
C SER A 88 20.34 11.40 15.92
N ALA A 89 20.73 10.39 15.12
CA ALA A 89 22.06 9.80 15.14
C ALA A 89 23.06 10.54 14.25
N VAL A 90 22.57 11.33 13.28
CA VAL A 90 23.38 12.31 12.55
C VAL A 90 23.37 13.60 13.36
N ALA A 91 24.38 13.76 14.23
CA ALA A 91 24.61 15.01 14.93
C ALA A 91 24.77 16.18 13.92
N PRO A 92 24.35 17.41 14.27
CA PRO A 92 24.55 18.55 13.38
C PRO A 92 26.03 18.70 13.01
N ALA A 93 26.31 18.81 11.71
CA ALA A 93 27.60 19.33 11.27
C ALA A 93 27.73 20.76 11.80
N GLU A 94 28.89 21.08 12.38
CA GLU A 94 29.16 22.42 12.90
C GLU A 94 28.97 23.46 11.78
N PRO A 95 28.44 24.67 12.10
CA PRO A 95 28.29 25.72 11.10
C PRO A 95 29.66 26.03 10.47
N ALA A 96 29.76 25.87 9.14
CA ALA A 96 30.96 26.24 8.41
C ALA A 96 31.19 27.75 8.59
N GLU A 97 32.28 28.09 9.29
CA GLU A 97 32.69 29.45 9.56
C GLU A 97 32.91 30.21 8.24
N PRO A 98 32.43 31.46 8.07
CA PRO A 98 32.57 32.18 6.81
C PRO A 98 34.05 32.43 6.50
N ALA A 99 34.56 31.79 5.45
CA ALA A 99 35.95 31.94 5.03
C ALA A 99 36.25 33.42 4.74
N ALA A 100 37.04 34.04 5.63
CA ALA A 100 37.39 35.45 5.51
C ALA A 100 38.22 35.69 4.24
N ALA A 101 37.77 36.62 3.40
CA ALA A 101 38.53 37.04 2.23
C ALA A 101 39.84 37.71 2.68
N SER A 102 40.97 37.31 2.08
CA SER A 102 42.28 37.90 2.31
C SER A 102 43.15 37.83 1.06
N PRO A 103 44.15 38.73 0.91
CA PRO A 103 44.08 39.66 -0.21
C PRO A 103 44.89 39.25 -1.45
N ALA A 104 44.67 39.98 -2.55
CA ALA A 104 45.34 39.78 -3.82
C ALA A 104 46.73 40.44 -3.90
N LEU A 105 47.46 40.07 -4.97
CA LEU A 105 48.66 40.71 -5.57
C LEU A 105 50.02 40.31 -4.95
N PRO A 106 51.14 40.33 -5.74
CA PRO A 106 51.31 40.97 -7.05
C PRO A 106 51.61 40.05 -8.25
N VAL A 107 51.49 40.66 -9.43
CA VAL A 107 51.87 40.14 -10.75
C VAL A 107 53.29 40.61 -11.08
N ASP A 108 54.10 39.75 -11.70
CA ASP A 108 55.22 40.16 -12.54
C ASP A 108 55.25 39.35 -13.85
N THR A 109 55.00 40.04 -14.95
CA THR A 109 55.14 39.61 -16.37
C THR A 109 56.48 40.14 -16.91
N PRO A 110 57.09 39.62 -18.02
CA PRO A 110 56.48 39.37 -19.35
C PRO A 110 56.91 37.98 -19.93
N VAL A 111 56.98 37.63 -21.24
CA VAL A 111 56.93 38.39 -22.51
C VAL A 111 56.50 37.53 -23.72
N ILE A 112 55.69 38.13 -24.60
CA ILE A 112 55.59 38.04 -26.09
C ILE A 112 56.15 36.75 -26.76
N SER A 113 55.33 35.97 -27.49
CA SER A 113 55.04 36.22 -28.92
C SER A 113 53.73 35.58 -29.43
N GLY A 114 52.99 36.31 -30.29
CA GLY A 114 51.79 35.84 -31.01
C GLY A 114 52.12 35.08 -32.31
N PRO A 115 51.25 35.05 -33.36
CA PRO A 115 50.06 35.88 -33.63
C PRO A 115 48.71 35.14 -33.41
N ALA A 116 47.68 35.78 -32.86
CA ALA A 116 46.64 36.61 -33.53
C ALA A 116 45.55 35.80 -34.28
N PRO A 117 44.26 36.15 -34.11
CA PRO A 117 43.13 35.39 -34.66
C PRO A 117 42.82 35.74 -36.12
N SER A 118 42.19 34.82 -36.84
CA SER A 118 41.49 35.10 -38.11
C SER A 118 40.03 34.64 -38.07
N PRO A 119 39.10 35.31 -38.78
CA PRO A 119 37.67 35.17 -38.55
C PRO A 119 36.90 34.59 -39.76
N THR A 120 35.57 34.45 -39.56
CA THR A 120 34.51 34.36 -40.60
C THR A 120 34.22 32.99 -41.21
N GLU A 121 33.04 32.48 -40.87
CA GLU A 121 32.05 31.75 -41.69
C GLU A 121 30.84 31.62 -40.74
N GLU A 122 29.84 32.50 -40.73
CA GLU A 122 28.91 32.86 -41.83
C GLU A 122 28.33 31.63 -42.55
N SER A 123 27.34 30.98 -41.93
CA SER A 123 26.34 30.22 -42.69
C SER A 123 24.96 30.33 -42.06
N ASN A 124 24.22 31.31 -42.57
CA ASN A 124 22.79 31.53 -42.34
C ASN A 124 21.94 30.31 -42.71
N ARG A 125 21.04 29.87 -41.81
CA ARG A 125 19.72 29.39 -42.25
C ARG A 125 18.59 29.73 -41.27
N ASN A 126 17.90 30.81 -41.63
CA ASN A 126 16.62 31.28 -41.12
C ASN A 126 15.54 30.19 -40.87
N ASP A 127 14.64 30.52 -39.94
CA ASP A 127 13.17 30.41 -39.96
C ASP A 127 12.48 29.23 -40.65
N VAL A 128 11.46 28.67 -39.97
CA VAL A 128 10.03 28.94 -40.21
C VAL A 128 9.20 28.35 -39.04
N PRO A 129 8.16 29.06 -38.53
CA PRO A 129 7.21 28.53 -37.53
C PRO A 129 6.12 27.63 -38.11
#